data_AF-A0A523S1W6-F1
#
_entry.id   AF-A0A523S1W6-F1
#
_cell.length_a   1.000
_cell.length_b   1.000
_cell.length_c   1.000
_cell.angle_alpha   90.00
_cell.angle_beta   90.00
_cell.angle_gamma   90.00
#
_symmetry.space_group_name_H-M   'P 1'
#
loop_
_entity.id
_entity.type
_entity.pdbx_description
1 polymer ?
#
loop_
_entity_poly.entity_id
_entity_poly.type
_entity_poly.pdbx_seq_one_letter_code
_entity_poly.pdbx_strand_id
1 'polypeptide(L)'
;MRSYELGTMTVGSHDAEKLTEALGIQNDRFEFVVDLAKDAWDHEETISESIEYLAEQAKRSREDDSVEDITGSELALAFVFFGRIWEDLHEDEE
;
A
#
# COMPACT_ATOMS: atom_id res chain seq x y z
N MET A 1 1.52 -9.65 -18.65
CA MET A 1 0.74 -9.90 -17.42
C MET A 1 1.39 -9.05 -16.34
N ARG A 2 0.66 -8.16 -15.67
CA ARG A 2 1.24 -7.33 -14.60
C ARG A 2 1.29 -8.13 -13.30
N SER A 3 2.38 -8.02 -12.57
CA SER A 3 2.55 -8.59 -11.23
C SER A 3 3.13 -7.52 -10.32
N TYR A 4 2.67 -7.50 -9.07
CA TYR A 4 3.12 -6.59 -8.04
C TYR A 4 3.91 -7.36 -7.00
N GLU A 5 5.17 -6.98 -6.81
CA GLU A 5 6.06 -7.53 -5.78
C GLU A 5 5.92 -6.70 -4.50
N LEU A 6 5.53 -7.37 -3.42
CA LEU A 6 5.16 -6.79 -2.13
C LEU A 6 5.89 -7.56 -1.01
N GLY A 7 7.21 -7.62 -1.10
CA GLY A 7 8.05 -8.49 -0.28
C GLY A 7 7.76 -9.97 -0.56
N THR A 8 7.42 -10.72 0.50
CA THR A 8 7.12 -12.17 0.43
C THR A 8 5.86 -12.51 -0.39
N MET A 9 5.09 -11.51 -0.83
CA MET A 9 3.86 -11.67 -1.59
C MET A 9 4.00 -11.15 -3.03
N THR A 10 3.61 -11.97 -4.00
CA THR A 10 3.41 -11.53 -5.39
C THR A 10 1.92 -11.54 -5.73
N VAL A 11 1.38 -10.40 -6.16
CA VAL A 11 -0.02 -10.28 -6.59
C VAL A 11 -0.08 -10.19 -8.12
N GLY A 12 -0.75 -11.15 -8.76
CA GLY A 12 -1.01 -11.12 -10.20
C GLY A 12 -2.20 -10.20 -10.56
N SER A 13 -2.30 -9.79 -11.83
CA SER A 13 -3.37 -8.88 -12.29
C SER A 13 -4.79 -9.36 -11.94
N HIS A 14 -5.07 -10.65 -12.07
CA HIS A 14 -6.38 -11.23 -11.75
C HIS A 14 -6.70 -11.18 -10.25
N ASP A 15 -5.69 -11.30 -9.40
CA ASP A 15 -5.90 -11.24 -7.95
C ASP A 15 -6.02 -9.79 -7.47
N ALA A 16 -5.31 -8.86 -8.12
CA ALA A 16 -5.52 -7.42 -7.94
C ALA A 16 -6.97 -7.02 -8.23
N GLU A 17 -7.54 -7.44 -9.36
CA GLU A 17 -8.95 -7.18 -9.74
C GLU A 17 -9.94 -7.73 -8.71
N LYS A 18 -9.69 -8.94 -8.17
CA LYS A 18 -10.55 -9.52 -7.13
C LYS A 18 -10.47 -8.76 -5.82
N LEU A 19 -9.29 -8.32 -5.43
CA LEU A 19 -9.08 -7.56 -4.20
C LEU A 19 -9.75 -6.18 -4.31
N THR A 20 -9.59 -5.49 -5.44
CA THR A 20 -10.24 -4.20 -5.65
C THR A 20 -11.76 -4.32 -5.65
N GLU A 21 -12.32 -5.33 -6.34
CA GLU A 21 -13.76 -5.59 -6.33
C GLU A 21 -14.28 -5.87 -4.91
N ALA A 22 -13.61 -6.75 -4.16
CA ALA A 22 -14.04 -7.14 -2.82
C ALA A 22 -13.98 -5.97 -1.81
N LEU A 23 -13.03 -5.05 -1.99
CA LEU A 23 -12.79 -3.92 -1.07
C LEU A 23 -13.49 -2.62 -1.53
N GLY A 24 -14.14 -2.63 -2.70
CA GLY A 24 -14.76 -1.46 -3.30
C GLY A 24 -13.74 -0.40 -3.75
N ILE A 25 -12.52 -0.82 -4.07
CA ILE A 25 -11.44 0.03 -4.59
C ILE A 25 -11.58 0.11 -6.11
N GLN A 26 -11.32 1.28 -6.70
CA GLN A 26 -11.32 1.39 -8.16
C GLN A 26 -10.15 0.59 -8.75
N ASN A 27 -10.38 -0.13 -9.87
CA ASN A 27 -9.38 -1.06 -10.41
C ASN A 27 -8.06 -0.38 -10.81
N ASP A 28 -8.12 0.86 -11.27
CA ASP A 28 -6.97 1.70 -11.62
C ASP A 28 -6.20 2.22 -10.40
N ARG A 29 -6.78 2.11 -9.20
CA ARG A 29 -6.14 2.53 -7.94
C ARG A 29 -5.34 1.46 -7.24
N PHE A 30 -5.36 0.21 -7.73
CA PHE A 30 -4.53 -0.84 -7.12
C PHE A 30 -3.03 -0.50 -7.18
N GLU A 31 -2.57 0.01 -8.31
CA GLU A 31 -1.17 0.42 -8.51
C GLU A 31 -0.78 1.55 -7.53
N PHE A 32 -1.67 2.53 -7.35
CA PHE A 32 -1.50 3.58 -6.34
C PHE A 32 -1.38 3.03 -4.91
N VAL A 33 -2.17 2.02 -4.53
CA VAL A 33 -2.08 1.41 -3.19
C VAL A 33 -0.75 0.67 -2.99
N VAL A 34 -0.27 0.00 -4.04
CA VAL A 34 1.04 -0.65 -4.04
C VAL A 34 2.15 0.38 -3.86
N ASP A 35 2.10 1.48 -4.61
CA ASP A 35 3.08 2.55 -4.55
C ASP A 35 3.08 3.22 -3.18
N LEU A 36 1.90 3.49 -2.62
CA LEU A 36 1.76 4.06 -1.27
C LEU A 36 2.42 3.18 -0.19
N ALA A 37 2.30 1.87 -0.29
CA ALA A 37 2.92 0.93 0.64
C ALA A 37 4.46 0.86 0.46
N LYS A 38 4.94 0.95 -0.77
CA LYS A 38 6.38 1.00 -1.08
C LYS A 38 7.01 2.31 -0.64
N ASP A 39 6.33 3.43 -0.86
CA ASP A 39 6.77 4.74 -0.38
C ASP A 39 6.87 4.74 1.15
N ALA A 40 5.90 4.16 1.86
CA ALA A 40 5.97 4.05 3.32
C ALA A 40 7.17 3.25 3.81
N TRP A 41 7.53 2.20 3.07
CA TRP A 41 8.73 1.43 3.32
C TRP A 41 10.01 2.24 3.03
N ASP A 42 10.08 2.92 1.89
CA ASP A 42 11.26 3.69 1.47
C ASP A 42 11.46 4.98 2.28
N HIS A 43 10.40 5.51 2.91
CA HIS A 43 10.43 6.83 3.53
C HIS A 43 11.18 6.86 4.86
N GLU A 44 11.13 5.81 5.68
CA GLU A 44 11.47 5.92 7.10
C GLU A 44 12.20 4.70 7.67
N GLU A 45 13.06 4.94 8.68
CA GLU A 45 13.93 3.92 9.28
C GLU A 45 13.17 2.98 10.24
N THR A 46 12.02 3.41 10.75
CA THR A 46 11.23 2.64 11.71
C THR A 46 9.81 2.37 11.25
N ILE A 47 9.26 1.24 11.69
CA ILE A 47 7.86 0.89 11.44
C ILE A 47 6.87 1.97 11.90
N SER A 48 7.16 2.68 13.00
CA SER A 48 6.32 3.75 13.51
C SER A 48 6.25 4.95 12.57
N GLU A 49 7.38 5.33 11.98
CA GLU A 49 7.47 6.46 11.06
C GLU A 49 6.82 6.10 9.71
N SER A 50 7.00 4.87 9.21
CA SER A 50 6.26 4.38 8.03
C SER A 50 4.74 4.40 8.22
N ILE A 51 4.26 4.04 9.42
CA ILE A 51 2.83 4.12 9.77
C ILE A 51 2.36 5.57 9.82
N GLU A 52 3.16 6.46 10.40
CA GLU A 52 2.88 7.90 10.43
C GLU A 52 2.76 8.46 9.02
N TYR A 53 3.68 8.11 8.11
CA TYR A 53 3.63 8.48 6.71
C TYR A 53 2.30 8.07 6.04
N LEU A 54 1.88 6.81 6.18
CA LEU A 54 0.62 6.33 5.61
C LEU A 54 -0.59 7.11 6.16
N ALA A 55 -0.59 7.41 7.46
CA ALA A 55 -1.63 8.20 8.10
C ALA A 55 -1.64 9.65 7.61
N GLU A 56 -0.47 10.26 7.41
CA GLU A 56 -0.33 11.61 6.87
C GLU A 56 -0.84 11.70 5.43
N GLN A 57 -0.49 10.75 4.56
CA GLN A 57 -0.98 10.75 3.18
C GLN A 57 -2.50 10.68 3.13
N ALA A 58 -3.12 9.80 3.92
CA ALA A 58 -4.57 9.68 4.02
C ALA A 58 -5.25 10.94 4.60
N LYS A 59 -4.53 11.72 5.41
CA LYS A 59 -5.01 13.01 5.91
C LYS A 59 -4.88 14.10 4.84
N ARG A 60 -3.72 14.18 4.18
CA ARG A 60 -3.42 15.18 3.14
C ARG A 60 -4.36 15.05 1.94
N SER A 61 -4.71 13.83 1.54
CA SER A 61 -5.67 13.61 0.44
C SER A 61 -7.03 14.28 0.70
N ARG A 62 -7.40 14.47 1.98
CA ARG A 62 -8.68 15.10 2.37
C ARG A 62 -8.60 16.63 2.49
N GLU A 63 -7.39 17.17 2.57
CA GLU A 63 -7.13 18.60 2.73
C GLU A 63 -6.85 19.26 1.38
N ASP A 64 -6.40 18.49 0.39
CA ASP A 64 -6.09 18.94 -0.96
C ASP A 64 -7.12 18.43 -1.97
N ASP A 65 -8.04 19.31 -2.38
CA ASP A 65 -9.08 19.02 -3.39
C ASP A 65 -8.50 18.62 -4.77
N SER A 66 -7.18 18.74 -5.00
CA SER A 66 -6.51 18.29 -6.22
C SER A 66 -5.98 16.86 -6.16
N VAL A 67 -6.02 16.22 -4.98
CA VAL A 67 -5.60 14.83 -4.75
C VAL A 67 -6.84 13.97 -4.54
N GLU A 68 -6.89 12.81 -5.19
CA GLU A 68 -8.02 11.90 -5.00
C GLU A 68 -7.96 11.25 -3.61
N ASP A 69 -9.06 11.32 -2.87
CA ASP A 69 -9.18 10.80 -1.51
C ASP A 69 -8.67 9.36 -1.37
N ILE A 70 -7.86 9.11 -0.34
CA ILE A 70 -7.52 7.75 0.08
C ILE A 70 -8.66 7.23 0.95
N THR A 71 -9.32 6.19 0.48
CA THR A 71 -10.39 5.52 1.19
C THR A 71 -9.84 4.67 2.35
N GLY A 72 -10.72 4.33 3.30
CA GLY A 72 -10.34 3.43 4.40
C GLY A 72 -9.91 2.04 3.91
N SER A 73 -10.51 1.53 2.84
CA SER A 73 -10.15 0.24 2.23
C SER A 73 -8.75 0.28 1.62
N GLU A 74 -8.41 1.37 0.92
CA GLU A 74 -7.09 1.56 0.32
C GLU A 74 -6.01 1.69 1.40
N LEU A 75 -6.28 2.47 2.45
CA LEU A 75 -5.35 2.61 3.57
C LEU A 75 -5.13 1.27 4.29
N ALA A 76 -6.19 0.50 4.52
CA ALA A 76 -6.08 -0.82 5.14
C ALA A 76 -5.26 -1.78 4.27
N LEU A 77 -5.46 -1.77 2.95
CA LEU A 77 -4.70 -2.60 2.02
C LEU A 77 -3.23 -2.16 1.93
N ALA A 78 -2.96 -0.85 1.95
CA ALA A 78 -1.60 -0.30 2.01
C ALA A 78 -0.85 -0.77 3.26
N PHE A 79 -1.50 -0.78 4.44
CA PHE A 79 -0.88 -1.33 5.66
C PHE A 79 -0.57 -2.83 5.54
N VAL A 80 -1.45 -3.62 4.92
CA VAL A 80 -1.21 -5.05 4.70
C VAL A 80 -0.01 -5.25 3.77
N PHE A 81 0.06 -4.49 2.68
CA PHE A 81 1.17 -4.55 1.73
C PHE A 81 2.49 -4.12 2.35
N PHE A 82 2.48 -3.02 3.11
CA PHE A 82 3.63 -2.55 3.86
C PHE A 82 4.14 -3.62 4.83
N GLY A 83 3.24 -4.26 5.60
CA GLY A 83 3.63 -5.34 6.50
C GLY A 83 4.32 -6.50 5.80
N ARG A 84 3.89 -6.86 4.58
CA ARG A 84 4.52 -7.91 3.77
C ARG A 84 5.89 -7.53 3.23
N ILE A 85 6.06 -6.27 2.85
CA ILE A 85 7.37 -5.72 2.43
C ILE A 85 8.33 -5.73 3.62
N TRP A 86 7.88 -5.31 4.80
CA TRP A 86 8.68 -5.27 6.02
C TRP A 86 9.14 -6.67 6.47
N GLU A 87 8.26 -7.68 6.40
CA GLU A 87 8.57 -9.07 6.76
C GLU A 87 9.70 -9.66 5.91
N ASP A 88 9.67 -9.44 4.59
CA ASP A 88 10.66 -9.99 3.63
C ASP A 88 12.10 -9.61 3.99
N LEU A 89 12.30 -8.37 4.43
CA LEU A 89 13.62 -7.83 4.72
C LEU A 89 14.16 -8.25 6.09
N HIS A 90 13.28 -8.57 7.05
CA HIS A 90 13.71 -9.10 8.35
C HIS A 90 14.05 -10.60 8.29
N GLU A 91 13.54 -11.33 7.30
CA GLU A 91 13.95 -12.73 7.06
C GLU A 91 15.36 -12.82 6.45
N ASP A 92 15.83 -11.79 5.76
CA ASP A 92 17.19 -11.73 5.19
C ASP A 92 18.27 -11.30 6.21
N GLU A 93 17.88 -10.79 7.38
CA GLU A 93 18.79 -10.33 8.46
C GLU A 93 19.00 -11.35 9.61
N GLU A 94 18.31 -12.50 9.61
CA GLU A 94 18.50 -13.63 10.55
C GLU A 94 19.40 -14.76 10.00
#